data_AF-A0A3R5QVS5-F1
#
_entry.id   AF-A0A3R5QVS5-F1
#
_cell.length_a   1.000
_cell.length_b   1.000
_cell.length_c   1.000
_cell.angle_alpha   90.00
_cell.angle_beta   90.00
_cell.angle_gamma   90.00
#
_symmetry.space_group_name_H-M   'P 1'
#
loop_
_entity.id
_entity.type
_entity.pdbx_description
1 polymer ?
#
loop_
_entity_poly.entity_id
_entity_poly.type
_entity_poly.pdbx_seq_one_letter_code
_entity_poly.pdbx_strand_id
1 'polypeptide(L)' 'MTEIGKMIRDEGKAEILIKQLNKKFNILPQEYEEKIKNLPSEKIELIATDIFDLEKVEDLEKYF' A
#
# COMPACT_ATOMS: atom_id res chain seq x y z
N MET A 1 -8.02 -11.16 18.80
CA MET A 1 -6.98 -11.57 17.82
C MET A 1 -5.63 -11.52 18.52
N THR A 2 -4.76 -12.48 18.27
CA THR A 2 -3.38 -12.44 18.78
C THR A 2 -2.57 -11.40 18.01
N GLU A 3 -1.46 -10.92 18.59
CA GLU A 3 -0.55 -9.97 17.93
C GLU A 3 -0.03 -10.51 16.60
N ILE A 4 0.32 -11.81 16.56
CA ILE A 4 0.72 -12.52 15.34
C ILE A 4 -0.38 -12.47 14.28
N GLY A 5 -1.65 -12.69 14.67
CA GLY A 5 -2.77 -12.62 13.76
C GLY A 5 -3.05 -11.20 13.24
N LYS A 6 -2.66 -10.15 13.99
CA LYS A 6 -2.68 -8.77 13.51
C LYS A 6 -1.57 -8.52 12.50
N MET A 7 -0.34 -8.94 12.78
CA MET A 7 0.81 -8.77 11.88
C MET A 7 0.59 -9.43 10.52
N ILE A 8 0.17 -10.70 10.50
CA ILE A 8 -0.11 -11.44 9.26
C ILE A 8 -1.15 -10.71 8.39
N ARG A 9 -2.20 -10.17 9.02
CA ARG A 9 -3.24 -9.44 8.30
C ARG A 9 -2.71 -8.12 7.74
N ASP A 10 -1.92 -7.39 8.51
CA ASP A 10 -1.39 -6.08 8.10
C ASP A 10 -0.35 -6.25 6.96
N GLU A 11 0.50 -7.27 7.01
CA GLU A 11 1.40 -7.65 5.92
C GLU A 11 0.62 -8.01 4.64
N GLY A 12 -0.44 -8.81 4.77
CA GLY A 12 -1.30 -9.18 3.65
C GLY A 12 -1.99 -7.99 2.97
N LYS A 13 -2.37 -6.96 3.76
CA LYS A 13 -2.90 -5.70 3.23
C LYS A 13 -1.86 -4.91 2.43
N ALA A 14 -0.63 -4.82 2.92
CA ALA A 14 0.45 -4.17 2.19
C ALA A 14 0.73 -4.88 0.86
N GLU A 15 0.81 -6.21 0.88
CA GLU A 15 1.11 -7.01 -0.31
C GLU A 15 0.02 -6.88 -1.39
N ILE A 16 -1.27 -6.91 -1.00
CA ILE A 16 -2.35 -6.76 -1.98
C ILE A 16 -2.38 -5.34 -2.55
N LEU A 17 -2.15 -4.31 -1.74
CA LEU A 17 -2.09 -2.93 -2.21
C LEU A 17 -0.96 -2.74 -3.24
N ILE A 18 0.24 -3.26 -2.95
CA ILE A 18 1.38 -3.21 -3.88
C ILE A 18 1.03 -3.87 -5.21
N LYS A 19 0.39 -5.04 -5.20
CA LYS A 19 -0.06 -5.73 -6.43
C LYS A 19 -1.06 -4.89 -7.24
N GLN A 20 -2.00 -4.21 -6.56
CA GLN A 20 -2.97 -3.33 -7.21
C GLN A 20 -2.32 -2.11 -7.84
N LEU A 21 -1.41 -1.45 -7.12
CA LEU A 21 -0.67 -0.29 -7.62
C LEU A 21 0.28 -0.66 -8.76
N ASN A 22 0.98 -1.79 -8.67
CA ASN A 22 1.78 -2.34 -9.76
C ASN A 22 0.97 -2.56 -11.03
N LYS A 23 -0.27 -3.06 -10.90
CA LYS A 23 -1.21 -3.24 -12.02
C LYS A 23 -1.70 -1.92 -12.59
N LYS A 24 -1.86 -0.88 -11.76
CA LYS A 24 -2.36 0.44 -12.19
C LYS A 24 -1.27 1.27 -12.87
N PHE A 25 -0.05 1.23 -12.38
CA PHE A 25 1.03 2.15 -12.78
C PHE A 25 2.15 1.51 -13.63
N ASN A 26 2.01 0.25 -14.05
CA ASN A 26 3.04 -0.49 -14.76
C ASN A 26 4.37 -0.54 -14.00
N ILE A 27 4.33 -1.22 -12.85
CA ILE A 27 5.44 -1.43 -11.92
C ILE A 27 5.79 -0.18 -11.10
N LEU A 28 5.69 -0.32 -9.78
CA LEU A 28 6.14 0.66 -8.80
C LEU A 28 7.66 0.61 -8.66
N PRO A 29 8.32 1.76 -8.48
CA PRO A 29 9.70 1.78 -8.03
C PRO A 29 9.83 1.08 -6.66
N GLN A 30 10.91 0.33 -6.46
CA GLN A 30 11.15 -0.44 -5.23
C GLN A 30 11.03 0.42 -3.96
N GLU A 31 11.47 1.68 -4.00
CA GLU A 31 11.36 2.62 -2.89
C GLU A 31 9.91 2.81 -2.42
N TYR A 32 8.95 2.85 -3.35
CA TYR A 32 7.53 2.99 -3.01
C TYR A 32 6.98 1.71 -2.39
N GLU A 33 7.39 0.54 -2.88
CA GLU A 33 6.98 -0.73 -2.28
C GLU A 33 7.48 -0.86 -0.83
N GLU A 34 8.72 -0.45 -0.58
CA GLU A 34 9.30 -0.45 0.77
C GLU A 34 8.60 0.55 1.70
N LYS A 35 8.28 1.75 1.21
CA LYS A 35 7.48 2.71 1.99
C LYS A 35 6.12 2.12 2.36
N ILE A 36 5.41 1.49 1.40
CA ILE A 36 4.09 0.89 1.64
C ILE A 36 4.16 -0.24 2.68
N LYS A 37 5.18 -1.11 2.62
CA LYS A 37 5.36 -2.21 3.59
C LYS A 37 5.55 -1.72 5.02
N ASN A 38 6.05 -0.50 5.21
CA ASN A 38 6.30 0.09 6.52
C ASN A 38 5.16 1.03 7.00
N LEU A 39 4.11 1.22 6.20
CA LEU A 39 2.99 2.06 6.58
C LEU A 39 2.11 1.40 7.65
N PRO A 40 1.52 2.20 8.55
CA PRO A 40 0.42 1.72 9.39
C PRO A 40 -0.73 1.20 8.53
N SER A 41 -1.39 0.13 8.99
CA SER A 41 -2.55 -0.51 8.34
C SER A 41 -3.63 0.51 7.91
N GLU A 42 -3.85 1.55 8.72
CA GLU A 42 -4.80 2.64 8.45
C GLU A 42 -4.42 3.47 7.20
N LYS A 43 -3.13 3.74 7.00
CA LYS A 43 -2.64 4.45 5.80
C LYS A 43 -2.75 3.58 4.56
N ILE A 44 -2.50 2.27 4.70
CA ILE A 44 -2.69 1.30 3.61
C ILE A 44 -4.15 1.27 3.17
N GLU A 45 -5.09 1.24 4.12
CA GLU A 45 -6.53 1.30 3.83
C GLU A 45 -6.95 2.61 3.15
N LEU A 46 -6.36 3.75 3.56
CA LEU A 46 -6.62 5.03 2.94
C LEU A 46 -6.17 5.05 1.48
N ILE A 47 -4.94 4.59 1.19
CA ILE A 47 -4.45 4.47 -0.19
C ILE A 47 -5.34 3.53 -1.02
N ALA A 48 -5.76 2.41 -0.44
CA ALA A 48 -6.65 1.46 -1.12
C ALA A 48 -8.02 2.06 -1.45
N THR A 49 -8.54 2.93 -0.59
CA THR A 49 -9.81 3.66 -0.82
C THR A 49 -9.66 4.67 -1.95
N ASP A 50 -8.57 5.42 -1.94
CA ASP A 50 -8.31 6.52 -2.87
C ASP A 50 -7.63 6.03 -4.18
N ILE A 51 -7.43 4.71 -4.35
CA ILE A 51 -6.62 4.15 -5.45
C ILE A 51 -7.14 4.52 -6.84
N PHE A 52 -8.44 4.71 -6.98
CA PHE A 52 -9.07 5.09 -8.24
C PHE A 52 -8.80 6.56 -8.59
N ASP A 53 -8.54 7.39 -7.58
CA ASP A 53 -8.26 8.83 -7.72
C ASP A 53 -6.77 9.13 -7.93
N LEU A 54 -5.89 8.13 -7.80
CA LEU A 54 -4.47 8.31 -8.12
C LEU A 54 -4.28 8.30 -9.64
N GLU A 55 -3.67 9.33 -10.20
CA GLU A 55 -3.41 9.45 -11.64
C GLU A 55 -2.01 8.97 -12.01
N LYS A 56 -1.04 9.13 -11.11
CA LYS A 56 0.37 8.76 -11.29
C LYS A 56 0.99 8.24 -9.98
N VAL A 57 2.16 7.62 -10.08
CA VAL A 57 2.87 7.03 -8.93
C VAL A 57 3.18 8.08 -7.86
N GLU A 58 3.54 9.29 -8.28
CA GLU A 58 3.89 10.41 -7.41
C GLU A 58 2.71 10.86 -6.53
N ASP A 59 1.46 10.54 -6.90
CA ASP A 59 0.30 10.85 -6.06
C ASP A 59 0.29 10.03 -4.76
N LEU A 60 1.12 8.98 -4.66
CA LEU A 60 1.34 8.23 -3.43
C LEU A 60 2.14 9.04 -2.39
N GLU A 61 2.90 10.06 -2.81
CA GLU A 61 3.74 10.86 -1.90
C GLU A 61 2.93 11.55 -0.80
N LYS A 62 1.66 11.83 -1.03
CA LYS A 62 0.76 12.45 -0.03
C LYS A 62 0.44 11.55 1.18
N TYR A 63 0.79 10.27 1.13
CA TYR A 63 0.49 9.30 2.18
C TYR A 63 1.70 8.88 3.03
N PHE A 64 2.92 9.13 2.56
CA PHE A 64 4.16 8.76 3.23
C PHE A 64 4.57 9.76 4.31
#